data_AF-A0A6B2ZEX0-F1
#
_entry.id   AF-A0A6B2ZEX0-F1
#
_cell.length_a   1.000
_cell.length_b   1.000
_cell.length_c   1.000
_cell.angle_alpha   90.00
_cell.angle_beta   90.00
_cell.angle_gamma   90.00
#
_symmetry.space_group_name_H-M   'P 1'
#
loop_
_entity.id
_entity.type
_entity.pdbx_description
1 polymer ?
#
loop_
_entity_poly.entity_id
_entity_poly.type
_entity_poly.pdbx_seq_one_letter_code
_entity_poly.pdbx_strand_id
1 'polypeptide(L)'
;MPLLVGPEAGGVLGMVPAFGGLRVEVTAPPGTDTARVPGGGPVVGWVLVADEQVVGGARVDPVFLAAGRAWTPDQYRAAYGQQLGVVVGRVS
;
A
#
# COMPACT_ATOMS: atom_id res chain seq x y z
N MET A 1 -25.00 27.28 -1.22
CA MET A 1 -23.74 26.85 -1.84
C MET A 1 -23.74 25.33 -1.84
N PRO A 2 -23.48 24.65 -2.97
CA PRO A 2 -23.43 23.19 -2.97
C PRO A 2 -22.17 22.74 -2.21
N LEU A 3 -22.34 21.75 -1.33
CA LEU A 3 -21.23 21.10 -0.66
C LEU A 3 -20.56 20.18 -1.70
N LEU A 4 -19.36 20.55 -2.16
CA LEU A 4 -18.51 19.63 -2.91
C LEU A 4 -18.02 18.56 -1.91
N VAL A 5 -18.67 17.40 -1.92
CA VAL A 5 -18.17 16.22 -1.21
C VAL A 5 -16.95 15.73 -1.99
N GLY A 6 -15.77 16.18 -1.57
CA GLY A 6 -14.51 15.60 -2.00
C GLY A 6 -14.39 14.15 -1.50
N PRO A 7 -13.57 13.31 -2.15
CA PRO A 7 -13.28 11.98 -1.63
C PRO A 7 -12.76 12.11 -0.19
N GLU A 8 -13.25 11.25 0.72
CA GLU A 8 -12.74 11.23 2.09
C GLU A 8 -11.24 10.93 2.10
N ALA A 9 -10.55 11.51 3.06
CA ALA A 9 -9.13 11.29 3.31
C ALA A 9 -8.80 9.78 3.34
N GLY A 10 -7.75 9.36 2.61
CA GLY A 10 -7.39 7.94 2.46
C GLY A 10 -8.28 7.15 1.50
N GLY A 11 -9.24 7.80 0.83
CA GLY A 11 -10.12 7.19 -0.16
C GLY A 11 -9.38 6.76 -1.44
N VAL A 12 -9.77 5.61 -1.98
CA VAL A 12 -9.28 5.13 -3.28
C VAL A 12 -9.96 5.93 -4.40
N LEU A 13 -9.16 6.63 -5.18
CA LEU A 13 -9.56 7.46 -6.31
C LEU A 13 -9.57 6.67 -7.63
N GLY A 14 -8.85 5.55 -7.70
CA GLY A 14 -8.80 4.68 -8.89
C GLY A 14 -7.95 3.44 -8.66
N MET A 15 -8.10 2.44 -9.54
CA MET A 15 -7.36 1.18 -9.49
C MET A 15 -6.97 0.71 -10.90
N VAL A 16 -5.74 0.22 -11.06
CA VAL A 16 -5.22 -0.33 -12.30
C VAL A 16 -4.56 -1.70 -12.02
N PRO A 17 -4.81 -2.74 -12.82
CA PRO A 17 -4.12 -4.03 -12.64
C PRO A 17 -2.62 -3.91 -12.89
N ALA A 18 -1.82 -4.68 -12.16
CA ALA A 18 -0.38 -4.71 -12.35
C ALA A 18 0.00 -5.69 -13.47
N PHE A 19 1.09 -5.39 -14.19
CA PHE A 19 1.75 -6.36 -15.05
C PHE A 19 2.53 -7.37 -14.19
N GLY A 20 2.67 -8.60 -14.69
CA GLY A 20 3.39 -9.66 -13.98
C GLY A 20 4.88 -9.35 -13.75
N GLY A 21 5.49 -10.02 -12.79
CA GLY A 21 6.92 -9.90 -12.49
C GLY A 21 7.29 -8.80 -11.49
N LEU A 22 6.30 -8.20 -10.83
CA LEU A 22 6.52 -7.26 -9.72
C LEU A 22 6.23 -7.92 -8.36
N ARG A 23 7.03 -7.57 -7.36
CA ARG A 23 6.88 -8.04 -5.98
C ARG A 23 7.13 -6.92 -4.98
N VAL A 24 6.37 -6.92 -3.90
CA VAL A 24 6.65 -6.11 -2.71
C VAL A 24 7.62 -6.84 -1.78
N GLU A 25 8.62 -6.11 -1.32
CA GLU A 25 9.43 -6.44 -0.15
C GLU A 25 8.97 -5.59 1.04
N VAL A 26 8.78 -6.24 2.18
CA VAL A 26 8.45 -5.58 3.44
C VAL A 26 9.74 -5.42 4.22
N THR A 27 10.04 -4.19 4.61
CA THR A 27 11.24 -3.86 5.39
C THR A 27 10.83 -3.38 6.78
N ALA A 28 11.75 -3.50 7.74
CA ALA A 28 11.53 -3.01 9.09
C ALA A 28 12.81 -2.34 9.62
N PRO A 29 12.69 -1.30 10.48
CA PRO A 29 13.84 -0.73 11.15
C PRO A 29 14.59 -1.77 12.00
N PRO A 30 15.92 -1.64 12.17
CA PRO A 30 16.69 -2.52 13.04
C PRO A 30 16.10 -2.61 14.45
N GLY A 31 16.06 -3.81 15.03
CA GLY A 31 15.49 -4.06 16.35
C GLY A 31 13.96 -4.21 16.38
N THR A 32 13.27 -4.07 15.24
CA THR A 32 11.84 -4.38 15.15
C THR A 32 11.62 -5.89 15.15
N ASP A 33 10.79 -6.41 16.07
CA ASP A 33 10.36 -7.80 16.03
C ASP A 33 9.42 -8.03 14.84
N THR A 34 9.84 -8.89 13.92
CA THR A 34 9.13 -9.21 12.68
C THR A 34 8.68 -10.67 12.63
N ALA A 35 8.80 -11.43 13.74
CA ALA A 35 8.52 -12.87 13.76
C ALA A 35 7.09 -13.24 13.31
N ARG A 36 6.14 -12.32 13.45
CA ARG A 36 4.73 -12.50 13.03
C ARG A 36 4.31 -11.63 11.84
N VAL A 37 5.25 -10.90 11.25
CA VAL A 37 4.96 -10.03 10.11
C VAL A 37 5.12 -10.86 8.83
N PRO A 38 4.07 -11.02 8.02
CA PRO A 38 4.20 -11.70 6.74
C PRO A 38 5.29 -11.06 5.85
N GLY A 39 5.89 -11.84 4.97
CA GLY A 39 6.67 -11.27 3.89
C GLY A 39 5.76 -10.52 2.90
N GLY A 40 6.34 -9.57 2.17
CA GLY A 40 5.69 -9.04 0.98
C GLY A 40 5.54 -10.09 -0.11
N GLY A 41 4.73 -9.81 -1.13
CA GLY A 41 4.44 -10.76 -2.20
C GLY A 41 4.10 -10.08 -3.53
N PRO A 42 3.59 -10.83 -4.52
CA PRO A 42 3.40 -10.30 -5.86
C PRO A 42 2.46 -9.09 -5.86
N VAL A 43 2.78 -8.12 -6.70
CA VAL A 43 1.91 -6.96 -6.95
C VAL A 43 0.81 -7.39 -7.92
N VAL A 44 -0.44 -7.17 -7.55
CA VAL A 44 -1.62 -7.51 -8.35
C VAL A 44 -2.33 -6.29 -8.91
N GLY A 45 -2.05 -5.11 -8.36
CA GLY A 45 -2.63 -3.86 -8.82
C GLY A 45 -1.93 -2.65 -8.24
N TRP A 46 -2.40 -1.49 -8.67
CA TRP A 46 -2.03 -0.18 -8.18
C TRP A 46 -3.30 0.57 -7.83
N VAL A 47 -3.30 1.27 -6.71
CA VAL A 47 -4.39 2.16 -6.32
C VAL A 47 -3.88 3.58 -6.25
N LEU A 48 -4.69 4.50 -6.77
CA LEU A 48 -4.51 5.92 -6.56
C LEU A 48 -5.29 6.27 -5.29
N VAL A 49 -4.60 6.77 -4.27
CA VAL A 49 -5.18 7.12 -2.97
C VAL A 49 -5.06 8.63 -2.78
N ALA A 50 -6.10 9.29 -2.28
CA ALA A 50 -6.03 10.70 -1.94
C ALA A 50 -4.91 10.94 -0.91
N ASP A 51 -4.00 11.88 -1.20
CA ASP A 51 -2.95 12.26 -0.28
C ASP A 51 -3.47 13.33 0.69
N GLU A 52 -3.42 13.01 1.97
CA GLU A 52 -3.92 13.87 3.04
C GLU A 52 -2.97 15.03 3.36
N GLN A 53 -1.70 14.92 2.96
CA GLN A 53 -0.68 15.93 3.25
C GLN A 53 -0.64 17.06 2.22
N VAL A 54 -1.30 16.89 1.06
CA VAL A 54 -1.24 17.82 -0.06
C VAL A 54 -2.63 18.03 -0.63
N VAL A 55 -3.11 19.27 -0.65
CA VAL A 55 -4.41 19.62 -1.25
C VAL A 55 -4.44 19.23 -2.73
N GLY A 56 -5.40 18.38 -3.11
CA GLY A 56 -5.49 17.82 -4.46
C GLY A 56 -4.41 16.78 -4.79
N GLY A 57 -3.62 16.37 -3.80
CA GLY A 57 -2.59 15.36 -3.94
C GLY A 57 -3.17 13.95 -4.01
N ALA A 58 -2.42 13.07 -4.66
CA ALA A 58 -2.70 11.64 -4.68
C ALA A 58 -1.39 10.86 -4.66
N ARG A 59 -1.38 9.74 -3.94
CA ARG A 59 -0.29 8.77 -3.94
C ARG A 59 -0.68 7.52 -4.71
N VAL A 60 0.29 6.89 -5.34
CA VAL A 60 0.11 5.60 -6.00
C VAL A 60 0.70 4.52 -5.11
N ASP A 61 -0.16 3.62 -4.63
CA ASP A 61 0.24 2.54 -3.75
C ASP A 61 0.10 1.18 -4.44
N PRO A 62 1.04 0.24 -4.21
CA PRO A 62 0.91 -1.12 -4.71
C PRO A 62 -0.17 -1.88 -3.93
N VAL A 63 -0.99 -2.65 -4.64
CA VAL A 63 -1.80 -3.71 -4.07
C VAL A 63 -1.03 -5.01 -4.22
N PHE A 64 -0.69 -5.66 -3.11
CA PHE A 64 0.13 -6.87 -3.10
C PHE A 64 -0.51 -7.99 -2.29
N LEU A 65 -0.19 -9.23 -2.65
CA LEU A 65 -0.65 -10.41 -1.91
C LEU A 65 0.31 -10.75 -0.78
N ALA A 66 -0.22 -10.86 0.43
CA ALA A 66 0.50 -11.35 1.61
C ALA A 66 -0.48 -12.06 2.55
N ALA A 67 -0.03 -13.15 3.18
CA ALA A 67 -0.86 -13.96 4.08
C ALA A 67 -2.25 -14.35 3.50
N GLY A 68 -2.30 -14.66 2.19
CA GLY A 68 -3.51 -15.15 1.52
C GLY A 68 -4.55 -14.10 1.14
N ARG A 69 -4.26 -12.80 1.29
CA ARG A 69 -5.16 -11.71 0.83
C ARG A 69 -4.39 -10.55 0.21
N ALA A 70 -5.13 -9.66 -0.46
CA ALA A 70 -4.61 -8.41 -0.97
C ALA A 70 -4.52 -7.33 0.13
N TRP A 71 -3.49 -6.50 0.03
CA TRP A 71 -3.18 -5.42 0.96
C TRP A 71 -2.76 -4.16 0.20
N THR A 72 -3.17 -2.99 0.71
CA THR A 72 -2.45 -1.74 0.49
C THR A 72 -1.38 -1.55 1.57
N PRO A 73 -0.36 -0.69 1.38
CA PRO A 73 0.64 -0.42 2.40
C PRO A 73 0.03 0.06 3.72
N ASP A 74 -1.01 0.90 3.69
CA ASP A 74 -1.63 1.41 4.90
C ASP A 74 -2.40 0.33 5.66
N GLN A 75 -3.15 -0.51 4.94
CA GLN A 75 -3.84 -1.65 5.55
C GLN A 75 -2.83 -2.60 6.19
N TYR A 76 -1.71 -2.84 5.51
CA TYR A 76 -0.64 -3.72 5.99
C TYR A 76 0.00 -3.17 7.26
N ARG A 77 0.35 -1.87 7.26
CA ARG A 77 0.91 -1.17 8.42
C ARG A 77 -0.07 -1.07 9.58
N ALA A 78 -1.36 -0.84 9.30
CA ALA A 78 -2.40 -0.83 10.32
C ALA A 78 -2.54 -2.19 11.00
N ALA A 79 -2.34 -3.28 10.27
CA ALA A 79 -2.42 -4.65 10.81
C ALA A 79 -1.14 -5.11 11.52
N TYR A 80 0.04 -4.76 11.01
CA TYR A 80 1.32 -5.37 11.42
C TYR A 80 2.35 -4.40 12.01
N GLY A 81 2.13 -3.09 11.89
CA GLY A 81 2.99 -2.05 12.48
C GLY A 81 3.25 -0.88 11.52
N GLN A 82 3.07 0.34 12.03
CA GLN A 82 3.26 1.58 11.25
C GLN A 82 4.70 1.83 10.83
N GLN A 83 5.66 1.23 11.53
CA GLN A 83 7.09 1.33 11.22
C GLN A 83 7.53 0.53 9.98
N LEU A 84 6.65 -0.30 9.40
CA LEU A 84 7.02 -1.17 8.29
C LEU A 84 7.16 -0.39 6.97
N GLY A 85 8.26 -0.63 6.28
CA GLY A 85 8.51 -0.16 4.92
C GLY A 85 7.94 -1.12 3.88
N VAL A 86 7.59 -0.57 2.71
CA VAL A 86 7.08 -1.31 1.56
C VAL A 86 7.86 -0.83 0.34
N VAL A 87 8.57 -1.75 -0.33
CA VAL A 87 9.38 -1.46 -1.52
C VAL A 87 8.92 -2.38 -2.64
N VAL A 88 8.74 -1.84 -3.85
CA VAL A 88 8.40 -2.64 -5.03
C VAL A 88 9.66 -2.94 -5.84
N GLY A 89 9.92 -4.21 -6.11
CA GLY A 89 11.01 -4.71 -6.93
C GLY A 89 10.51 -5.63 -8.05
N ARG A 90 11.43 -6.01 -8.95
CA ARG A 90 11.17 -7.05 -9.96
C ARG A 90 11.52 -8.42 -9.41
N VAL A 91 10.73 -9.42 -9.81
CA VAL A 91 11.07 -10.84 -9.60
C VAL A 91 12.14 -11.21 -10.62
N SER A 92 13.33 -11.58 -10.15
CA SER A 92 14.44 -12.09 -10.96
C SER A 92 14.17 -13.50 -11.49
#